data_AF-A0A151MTH9-F1
#
_entry.id   AF-A0A151MTH9-F1
#
_cell.length_a   1.000
_cell.length_b   1.000
_cell.length_c   1.000
_cell.angle_alpha   90.00
_cell.angle_beta   90.00
_cell.angle_gamma   90.00
#
_symmetry.space_group_name_H-M   'P 1'
#
loop_
_entity.id
_entity.type
_entity.pdbx_description
1 polymer ?
#
loop_
_entity_poly.entity_id
_entity_poly.type
_entity_poly.pdbx_seq_one_letter_code
_entity_poly.pdbx_strand_id
1 'polypeptide(L)'
;MFLVQSVQPALPTHPCVCLLGCSHSLGAELSQLQEIVFKNFYTAFLTIRVQRRSPADVAGEGPRKWVTCLRNYCLMPNPHTEEGSQDYFSVFRHQMLCDVDEVMAIRMILRQPSPVWLHFTIEELQIYPRGQESPHKDFPSWLSHLTSREQPANLHGGLPNPEKVSAEVQQMWVLTEMIHANRAAARIGRFDVDGCYDAELPDLAGYETVNDEVLFGLASLLPCGACKGRSWLDKSWSSSSAESIVGLKQTPLHDFHQQHGGKMVPFAGWSMPVQYTYSHLESHMHTRQHCSLFDVSHMLQTKVFGRDRVKFMESLVVGDIAELKPDQGTLSLFTNEKGGIIDDLIVTSTSEQHLYVVSNAGCSDKDLALMQTRAQELRAAGNDVHLEVWENALLALQGPSAVRVLQAGVSDDLAKLPFMSSAVMDVFGVPGCRVTRCGYTGEDGVEISLPAGRVVELAERLLDDPDVWLAGLAARDSLRLEAGLCLYGNDIDETTTPVEASLVWTLGKRRRAAMDFPGAAIIVPQIKEKPKCKRVGLMSTGPPIRQHTRILDLEGRTVGTVTSGCPSPCLQKNIAMGYIKSEHSKVDTVLTVEVRKKNYSALVSKMPFVPTRYYTIK
;
A
#
# COMPACT_ATOMS: atom_id res chain seq x y z
N MET A 1 -27.12 15.34 -29.42
CA MET A 1 -26.13 15.23 -28.32
C MET A 1 -26.89 14.80 -27.08
N PHE A 2 -26.55 13.67 -26.48
CA PHE A 2 -27.28 13.14 -25.32
C PHE A 2 -27.02 14.00 -24.08
N LEU A 3 -28.08 14.25 -23.32
CA LEU A 3 -27.97 14.70 -21.93
C LEU A 3 -28.01 13.45 -21.04
N VAL A 4 -27.00 13.26 -20.20
CA VAL A 4 -27.04 12.28 -19.11
C VAL A 4 -28.00 12.85 -18.06
N GLN A 5 -29.27 12.45 -18.11
CA GLN A 5 -30.34 13.13 -17.36
C GLN A 5 -30.35 12.78 -15.86
N SER A 6 -29.74 11.68 -15.45
CA SER A 6 -29.47 11.39 -14.03
C SER A 6 -28.41 10.30 -13.83
N VAL A 7 -27.52 10.53 -12.85
CA VAL A 7 -26.82 9.46 -12.14
C VAL A 7 -27.60 9.25 -10.84
N GLN A 8 -28.42 8.21 -10.77
CA GLN A 8 -29.04 7.81 -9.52
C GLN A 8 -28.17 6.72 -8.87
N PRO A 9 -27.58 6.96 -7.68
CA PRO A 9 -27.02 5.86 -6.91
C PRO A 9 -28.15 4.86 -6.61
N ALA A 10 -27.84 3.57 -6.66
CA ALA A 10 -28.83 2.55 -6.41
C ALA A 10 -29.43 2.68 -5.01
N LEU A 11 -30.73 2.36 -4.88
CA LEU A 11 -31.37 2.13 -3.59
C LEU A 11 -30.56 1.11 -2.75
N PRO A 12 -30.64 1.14 -1.40
CA PRO A 12 -29.62 0.56 -0.51
C PRO A 12 -29.40 -0.97 -0.56
N THR A 13 -30.11 -1.69 -1.43
CA THR A 13 -30.14 -3.15 -1.45
C THR A 13 -28.93 -3.81 -2.09
N HIS A 14 -28.18 -3.11 -2.98
CA HIS A 14 -26.98 -3.67 -3.62
C HIS A 14 -25.85 -2.62 -3.84
N PRO A 15 -24.84 -2.54 -2.95
CA PRO A 15 -23.73 -1.57 -3.05
C PRO A 15 -22.78 -1.80 -4.25
N CYS A 16 -23.01 -2.84 -5.06
CA CYS A 16 -22.16 -3.27 -6.17
C CYS A 16 -22.77 -2.98 -7.56
N VAL A 17 -23.83 -2.15 -7.65
CA VAL A 17 -24.54 -1.86 -8.91
C VAL A 17 -24.83 -0.37 -9.05
N CYS A 18 -24.51 0.21 -10.21
CA CYS A 18 -24.87 1.59 -10.59
C CYS A 18 -25.71 1.60 -11.88
N LEU A 19 -26.67 2.52 -11.98
CA LEU A 19 -27.59 2.64 -13.12
C LEU A 19 -27.43 4.00 -13.80
N LEU A 20 -27.07 3.98 -15.08
CA LEU A 20 -27.05 5.17 -15.93
C LEU A 20 -28.19 5.13 -16.95
N GLY A 21 -29.00 6.19 -16.97
CA GLY A 21 -30.07 6.38 -17.93
C GLY A 21 -29.70 7.43 -18.98
N CYS A 22 -29.78 7.05 -20.25
CA CYS A 22 -29.67 7.98 -21.39
C CYS A 22 -30.99 8.02 -22.15
N SER A 23 -31.66 9.17 -22.08
CA SER A 23 -32.91 9.49 -22.78
C SER A 23 -32.69 10.72 -23.67
N HIS A 24 -33.22 10.69 -24.90
CA HIS A 24 -33.02 11.79 -25.83
C HIS A 24 -33.97 12.95 -25.50
N SER A 25 -33.42 14.15 -25.28
CA SER A 25 -34.21 15.38 -25.25
C SER A 25 -34.68 15.72 -26.66
N LEU A 26 -35.99 15.90 -26.86
CA LEU A 26 -36.64 16.33 -28.11
C LEU A 26 -36.43 15.39 -29.32
N GLY A 27 -37.43 14.52 -29.56
CA GLY A 27 -38.01 14.23 -30.88
C GLY A 27 -37.18 13.54 -31.99
N ALA A 28 -35.86 13.49 -31.92
CA ALA A 28 -35.02 12.82 -32.92
C ALA A 28 -34.74 11.36 -32.53
N GLU A 29 -34.95 10.44 -33.47
CA GLU A 29 -34.81 9.00 -33.25
C GLU A 29 -33.34 8.55 -33.28
N LEU A 30 -32.91 7.64 -32.39
CA LEU A 30 -31.78 6.75 -32.67
C LEU A 30 -32.23 5.71 -33.69
N SER A 31 -32.45 6.15 -34.93
CA SER A 31 -32.92 5.26 -35.99
C SER A 31 -31.89 4.17 -36.33
N GLN A 32 -30.58 4.41 -36.09
CA GLN A 32 -29.51 3.46 -36.42
C GLN A 32 -28.31 3.54 -35.44
N LEU A 33 -28.39 2.92 -34.26
CA LEU A 33 -27.23 2.81 -33.35
C LEU A 33 -26.10 1.98 -33.99
N GLN A 34 -24.86 2.50 -33.95
CA GLN A 34 -23.69 1.87 -34.59
C GLN A 34 -22.56 1.55 -33.59
N GLU A 35 -22.19 2.50 -32.72
CA GLU A 35 -21.10 2.35 -31.76
C GLU A 35 -21.41 3.15 -30.48
N ILE A 36 -21.03 2.61 -29.32
CA ILE A 36 -21.00 3.32 -28.04
C ILE A 36 -19.55 3.32 -27.56
N VAL A 37 -18.96 4.50 -27.42
CA VAL A 37 -17.59 4.69 -26.90
C VAL A 37 -17.69 5.29 -25.50
N PHE A 38 -16.88 4.79 -24.57
CA PHE A 38 -16.75 5.38 -23.24
C PHE A 38 -15.39 5.02 -22.64
N LYS A 39 -14.94 5.83 -21.69
CA LYS A 39 -13.82 5.50 -20.83
C LYS A 39 -14.36 4.77 -19.59
N ASN A 40 -13.76 3.64 -19.22
CA ASN A 40 -14.12 2.98 -17.97
C ASN A 40 -13.67 3.82 -16.76
N PHE A 41 -14.41 3.75 -15.66
CA PHE A 41 -13.97 4.24 -14.36
C PHE A 41 -14.31 3.19 -13.29
N TYR A 42 -13.43 2.20 -13.15
CA TYR A 42 -13.55 1.11 -12.18
C TYR A 42 -14.86 0.27 -12.26
N THR A 43 -15.57 0.26 -13.40
CA THR A 43 -16.68 -0.69 -13.60
C THR A 43 -16.12 -2.02 -14.07
N ALA A 44 -16.42 -3.13 -13.38
CA ALA A 44 -15.96 -4.45 -13.80
C ALA A 44 -16.81 -5.07 -14.92
N PHE A 45 -18.13 -4.92 -14.84
CA PHE A 45 -19.07 -5.48 -15.82
C PHE A 45 -20.13 -4.48 -16.26
N LEU A 46 -20.36 -4.41 -17.57
CA LEU A 46 -21.40 -3.60 -18.20
C LEU A 46 -22.52 -4.48 -18.76
N THR A 47 -23.76 -4.15 -18.43
CA THR A 47 -24.96 -4.70 -19.09
C THR A 47 -25.75 -3.54 -19.70
N ILE A 48 -25.97 -3.56 -21.02
CA ILE A 48 -26.77 -2.54 -21.72
C ILE A 48 -28.17 -3.10 -21.98
N ARG A 49 -29.18 -2.31 -21.62
CA ARG A 49 -30.58 -2.54 -21.99
C ARG A 49 -31.07 -1.38 -22.83
N VAL A 50 -31.89 -1.69 -23.83
CA VAL A 50 -32.55 -0.71 -24.70
C VAL A 50 -34.06 -0.81 -24.54
N GLN A 51 -34.73 0.33 -24.68
CA GLN A 51 -36.17 0.41 -24.91
C GLN A 51 -36.36 0.74 -26.38
N ARG A 52 -37.10 -0.11 -27.11
CA ARG A 52 -37.34 0.01 -28.55
C ARG A 52 -38.80 0.30 -28.80
N ARG A 53 -39.10 0.95 -29.93
CA ARG A 53 -40.48 1.09 -30.42
C ARG A 53 -40.99 -0.27 -30.89
N SER A 54 -42.21 -0.64 -30.52
CA SER A 54 -42.93 -1.75 -31.11
C SER A 54 -43.74 -1.25 -32.32
N PRO A 55 -43.90 -2.04 -33.40
CA PRO A 55 -44.88 -1.73 -34.45
C PRO A 55 -46.32 -1.58 -33.91
N ALA A 56 -46.62 -2.13 -32.73
CA ALA A 56 -47.90 -1.97 -32.04
C ALA A 56 -48.04 -0.62 -31.29
N ASP A 57 -46.95 0.12 -31.03
CA ASP A 57 -46.97 1.36 -30.24
C ASP A 57 -47.62 2.55 -30.99
N VAL A 58 -48.04 2.36 -32.24
CA VAL A 58 -48.84 3.34 -33.01
C VAL A 58 -50.25 3.51 -32.41
N ALA A 59 -50.73 2.53 -31.63
CA ALA A 59 -52.05 2.54 -31.00
C ALA A 59 -52.07 3.04 -29.53
N GLY A 60 -50.96 3.51 -28.98
CA GLY A 60 -50.92 4.34 -27.76
C GLY A 60 -50.95 3.64 -26.38
N GLU A 61 -51.40 2.39 -26.26
CA GLU A 61 -51.56 1.72 -24.95
C GLU A 61 -50.81 0.38 -24.85
N GLY A 62 -49.60 0.41 -24.30
CA GLY A 62 -48.82 -0.79 -24.00
C GLY A 62 -47.56 -0.52 -23.15
N PRO A 63 -47.21 -1.39 -22.18
CA PRO A 63 -46.05 -1.18 -21.31
C PRO A 63 -44.73 -1.39 -22.08
N ARG A 64 -44.02 -0.29 -22.36
CA ARG A 64 -42.76 -0.27 -23.13
C ARG A 64 -41.65 -1.12 -22.48
N LYS A 65 -41.36 -2.28 -23.06
CA LYS A 65 -40.48 -3.31 -22.47
C LYS A 65 -38.98 -3.05 -22.68
N TRP A 66 -38.19 -3.16 -21.62
CA TRP A 66 -36.71 -3.12 -21.67
C TRP A 66 -36.11 -4.45 -22.14
N VAL A 67 -35.33 -4.43 -23.22
CA VAL A 67 -34.62 -5.60 -23.78
C VAL A 67 -33.13 -5.49 -23.47
N THR A 68 -32.48 -6.58 -23.04
CA THR A 68 -31.02 -6.60 -22.83
C THR A 68 -30.31 -6.83 -24.17
N CYS A 69 -29.52 -5.86 -24.63
CA CYS A 69 -28.73 -5.96 -25.85
C CYS A 69 -27.25 -6.28 -25.58
N LEU A 70 -26.73 -6.05 -24.37
CA LEU A 70 -25.39 -6.47 -23.95
C LEU A 70 -25.47 -6.97 -22.51
N ARG A 71 -24.83 -8.09 -22.16
CA ARG A 71 -24.93 -8.70 -20.83
C ARG A 71 -23.56 -9.04 -20.25
N ASN A 72 -23.28 -8.52 -19.05
CA ASN A 72 -22.05 -8.74 -18.30
C ASN A 72 -20.77 -8.64 -19.16
N TYR A 73 -20.72 -7.66 -20.06
CA TYR A 73 -19.53 -7.37 -20.85
C TYR A 73 -18.39 -7.01 -19.90
N CYS A 74 -17.31 -7.78 -19.96
CA CYS A 74 -16.18 -7.67 -19.05
C CYS A 74 -15.34 -6.46 -19.44
N LEU A 75 -15.28 -5.47 -18.56
CA LEU A 75 -14.43 -4.28 -18.70
C LEU A 75 -13.16 -4.41 -17.85
N MET A 76 -13.21 -5.15 -16.74
CA MET A 76 -12.04 -5.45 -15.91
C MET A 76 -11.92 -6.98 -15.78
N PRO A 77 -10.90 -7.62 -16.39
CA PRO A 77 -10.70 -9.08 -16.32
C PRO A 77 -10.62 -9.60 -14.88
N ASN A 78 -10.07 -8.79 -13.97
CA ASN A 78 -10.16 -8.98 -12.53
C ASN A 78 -10.81 -7.74 -11.89
N PRO A 79 -12.00 -7.85 -11.27
CA PRO A 79 -12.67 -6.74 -10.60
C PRO A 79 -11.86 -6.06 -9.48
N HIS A 80 -10.84 -6.75 -8.93
CA HIS A 80 -10.04 -6.30 -7.80
C HIS A 80 -8.70 -5.63 -8.19
N THR A 81 -8.38 -5.52 -9.48
CA THR A 81 -7.17 -4.82 -9.97
C THR A 81 -7.55 -3.54 -10.74
N GLU A 82 -6.57 -2.73 -11.14
CA GLU A 82 -6.81 -1.56 -12.01
C GLU A 82 -6.79 -1.89 -13.52
N GLU A 83 -6.56 -3.15 -13.90
CA GLU A 83 -6.50 -3.56 -15.31
C GLU A 83 -7.89 -3.40 -15.97
N GLY A 84 -7.95 -2.66 -17.08
CA GLY A 84 -9.22 -2.28 -17.71
C GLY A 84 -9.99 -1.17 -17.01
N SER A 85 -9.57 -0.70 -15.81
CA SER A 85 -10.37 0.21 -14.98
C SER A 85 -10.45 1.65 -15.51
N GLN A 86 -9.52 2.06 -16.38
CA GLN A 86 -9.41 3.40 -16.97
C GLN A 86 -9.30 3.38 -18.50
N ASP A 87 -9.45 2.20 -19.12
CA ASP A 87 -9.31 2.02 -20.57
C ASP A 87 -10.54 2.51 -21.33
N TYR A 88 -10.35 2.82 -22.62
CA TYR A 88 -11.45 3.16 -23.53
C TYR A 88 -12.04 1.89 -24.15
N PHE A 89 -13.37 1.81 -24.17
CA PHE A 89 -14.11 0.70 -24.74
C PHE A 89 -15.07 1.19 -25.82
N SER A 90 -15.04 0.49 -26.96
CA SER A 90 -16.02 0.62 -28.04
C SER A 90 -16.92 -0.61 -28.07
N VAL A 91 -18.22 -0.42 -27.82
CA VAL A 91 -19.26 -1.43 -28.02
C VAL A 91 -19.92 -1.19 -29.37
N PHE A 92 -19.59 -2.02 -30.35
CA PHE A 92 -20.13 -1.96 -31.70
C PHE A 92 -21.47 -2.70 -31.81
N ARG A 93 -22.31 -2.27 -32.75
CA ARG A 93 -23.62 -2.89 -33.05
C ARG A 93 -23.55 -4.42 -33.21
N HIS A 94 -22.51 -4.95 -33.86
CA HIS A 94 -22.38 -6.40 -34.10
C HIS A 94 -22.16 -7.23 -32.82
N GLN A 95 -21.80 -6.59 -31.69
CA GLN A 95 -21.67 -7.24 -30.38
C GLN A 95 -23.01 -7.25 -29.60
N MET A 96 -24.07 -6.65 -30.15
CA MET A 96 -25.37 -6.52 -29.48
C MET A 96 -26.29 -7.70 -29.80
N LEU A 97 -26.89 -8.28 -28.75
CA LEU A 97 -27.70 -9.49 -28.74
C LEU A 97 -29.13 -9.31 -29.29
N CYS A 98 -29.53 -8.10 -29.64
CA CYS A 98 -30.79 -7.82 -30.29
C CYS A 98 -30.63 -6.64 -31.26
N ASP A 99 -31.57 -6.50 -32.17
CA ASP A 99 -31.59 -5.35 -33.07
C ASP A 99 -31.77 -4.04 -32.30
N VAL A 100 -31.04 -3.01 -32.72
CA VAL A 100 -30.91 -1.69 -32.07
C VAL A 100 -31.20 -0.54 -33.04
N ASP A 101 -32.00 -0.80 -34.07
CA ASP A 101 -32.77 0.25 -34.73
C ASP A 101 -33.93 0.71 -33.83
N GLU A 102 -34.37 1.95 -34.03
CA GLU A 102 -35.49 2.59 -33.30
C GLU A 102 -35.38 2.55 -31.75
N VAL A 103 -34.18 2.81 -31.23
CA VAL A 103 -33.94 2.87 -29.77
C VAL A 103 -34.45 4.20 -29.20
N MET A 104 -35.38 4.14 -28.25
CA MET A 104 -35.93 5.33 -27.59
C MET A 104 -35.13 5.74 -26.34
N ALA A 105 -34.55 4.76 -25.64
CA ALA A 105 -33.76 4.98 -24.44
C ALA A 105 -32.74 3.86 -24.22
N ILE A 106 -31.60 4.21 -23.63
CA ILE A 106 -30.53 3.28 -23.24
C ILE A 106 -30.38 3.30 -21.71
N ARG A 107 -30.24 2.12 -21.12
CA ARG A 107 -29.93 1.94 -19.70
C ARG A 107 -28.68 1.08 -19.57
N MET A 108 -27.63 1.64 -18.98
CA MET A 108 -26.38 0.95 -18.69
C MET A 108 -26.38 0.56 -17.22
N ILE A 109 -26.27 -0.74 -16.97
CA ILE A 109 -26.19 -1.34 -15.64
C ILE A 109 -24.72 -1.68 -15.42
N LEU A 110 -24.07 -0.87 -14.61
CA LEU A 110 -22.68 -1.01 -14.23
C LEU A 110 -22.63 -1.90 -12.98
N ARG A 111 -21.67 -2.82 -12.92
CA ARG A 111 -21.45 -3.67 -11.74
C ARG A 111 -19.98 -3.69 -11.36
N GLN A 112 -19.74 -3.60 -10.07
CA GLN A 112 -18.42 -3.72 -9.48
C GLN A 112 -18.53 -4.59 -8.21
N PRO A 113 -18.23 -5.90 -8.30
CA PRO A 113 -18.32 -6.81 -7.15
C PRO A 113 -17.16 -6.64 -6.15
N SER A 114 -16.11 -5.89 -6.49
CA SER A 114 -15.02 -5.60 -5.56
C SER A 114 -15.44 -4.55 -4.53
N PRO A 115 -15.31 -4.82 -3.22
CA PRO A 115 -15.61 -3.83 -2.17
C PRO A 115 -14.57 -2.71 -2.09
N VAL A 116 -13.44 -2.83 -2.81
CA VAL A 116 -12.38 -1.80 -2.88
C VAL A 116 -12.87 -0.54 -3.60
N TRP A 117 -13.74 -0.70 -4.60
CA TRP A 117 -14.14 0.36 -5.52
C TRP A 117 -15.53 0.90 -5.17
N LEU A 118 -15.60 1.70 -4.09
CA LEU A 118 -16.84 2.33 -3.61
C LEU A 118 -17.48 3.32 -4.60
N HIS A 119 -16.69 3.82 -5.56
CA HIS A 119 -17.14 4.69 -6.64
C HIS A 119 -16.66 4.11 -7.98
N PHE A 120 -17.63 3.71 -8.81
CA PHE A 120 -17.39 3.22 -10.15
C PHE A 120 -18.44 3.80 -11.10
N THR A 121 -18.03 4.14 -12.31
CA THR A 121 -18.89 4.70 -13.35
C THR A 121 -18.29 4.39 -14.73
N ILE A 122 -18.80 5.05 -15.77
CA ILE A 122 -18.12 5.26 -17.03
C ILE A 122 -18.06 6.77 -17.29
N GLU A 123 -16.98 7.22 -17.92
CA GLU A 123 -16.71 8.61 -18.28
C GLU A 123 -16.74 8.78 -19.81
N GLU A 124 -16.82 10.03 -20.28
CA GLU A 124 -16.67 10.38 -21.70
C GLU A 124 -17.60 9.60 -22.67
N LEU A 125 -18.80 9.22 -22.20
CA LEU A 125 -19.77 8.44 -22.96
C LEU A 125 -20.23 9.17 -24.24
N GLN A 126 -19.98 8.55 -25.38
CA GLN A 126 -20.34 9.01 -26.72
C GLN A 126 -21.11 7.90 -27.45
N ILE A 127 -22.16 8.28 -28.19
CA ILE A 127 -23.04 7.35 -28.89
C ILE A 127 -23.10 7.78 -30.35
N TYR A 128 -22.64 6.90 -31.24
CA TYR A 128 -22.49 7.17 -32.67
C TYR A 128 -23.60 6.49 -33.48
N PRO A 129 -24.35 7.23 -34.32
CA PRO A 129 -25.27 6.68 -35.29
C PRO A 129 -24.53 6.19 -36.54
N ARG A 130 -25.16 5.28 -37.28
CA ARG A 130 -24.67 4.73 -38.55
C ARG A 130 -24.45 5.86 -39.57
N GLY A 131 -23.22 5.99 -40.06
CA GLY A 131 -22.81 7.03 -41.01
C GLY A 131 -21.97 8.16 -40.42
N GLN A 132 -21.82 8.26 -39.10
CA GLN A 132 -20.72 9.01 -38.48
C GLN A 132 -19.56 8.06 -38.18
N GLU A 133 -18.35 8.37 -38.64
CA GLU A 133 -17.13 7.67 -38.19
C GLU A 133 -16.71 8.22 -36.81
N SER A 134 -16.32 7.33 -35.90
CA SER A 134 -15.67 7.70 -34.64
C SER A 134 -14.22 8.15 -34.89
N PRO A 135 -13.63 9.05 -34.06
CA PRO A 135 -12.32 9.66 -34.35
C PRO A 135 -11.08 8.73 -34.32
N HIS A 136 -11.24 7.40 -34.24
CA HIS A 136 -10.15 6.46 -34.00
C HIS A 136 -9.94 5.47 -35.15
N LYS A 137 -9.17 5.91 -36.15
CA LYS A 137 -8.41 5.03 -37.06
C LYS A 137 -6.90 4.99 -36.78
N ASP A 138 -6.40 5.80 -35.85
CA ASP A 138 -4.98 5.94 -35.51
C ASP A 138 -4.62 5.52 -34.06
N PHE A 139 -5.09 4.35 -33.62
CA PHE A 139 -4.52 3.66 -32.44
C PHE A 139 -3.89 2.31 -32.85
N PRO A 140 -2.57 2.13 -32.69
CA PRO A 140 -1.89 0.89 -33.09
C PRO A 140 -2.29 -0.34 -32.25
N SER A 141 -2.58 -1.46 -32.92
CA SER A 141 -3.02 -2.73 -32.33
C SER A 141 -2.00 -3.46 -31.45
N TRP A 142 -0.78 -2.95 -31.30
CA TRP A 142 0.21 -3.49 -30.35
C TRP A 142 -0.06 -3.08 -28.89
N LEU A 143 -0.95 -2.10 -28.66
CA LEU A 143 -1.46 -1.76 -27.32
C LEU A 143 -2.41 -2.82 -26.73
N SER A 144 -2.82 -3.83 -27.50
CA SER A 144 -3.87 -4.80 -27.11
C SER A 144 -3.46 -6.27 -27.15
N HIS A 145 -2.16 -6.60 -27.35
CA HIS A 145 -1.70 -7.99 -27.47
C HIS A 145 -0.40 -8.31 -26.72
N LEU A 146 -0.53 -8.69 -25.44
CA LEU A 146 0.47 -9.49 -24.72
C LEU A 146 -0.18 -10.57 -23.84
N THR A 147 -0.80 -11.57 -24.47
CA THR A 147 -1.01 -12.89 -23.84
C THR A 147 -0.88 -14.02 -24.86
N SER A 148 0.05 -14.94 -24.60
CA SER A 148 0.01 -16.31 -25.11
C SER A 148 0.45 -17.26 -23.98
N ARG A 149 -0.47 -18.12 -23.52
CA ARG A 149 -0.16 -19.37 -22.78
C ARG A 149 0.48 -20.37 -23.78
N GLU A 150 1.24 -21.40 -23.39
CA GLU A 150 0.96 -22.43 -22.36
C GLU A 150 2.19 -22.89 -21.52
N GLN A 151 1.92 -23.88 -20.65
CA GLN A 151 2.57 -24.34 -19.40
C GLN A 151 3.51 -25.58 -19.59
N PRO A 152 4.10 -26.22 -18.54
CA PRO A 152 4.30 -25.82 -17.12
C PRO A 152 5.70 -26.18 -16.49
N ALA A 153 5.85 -25.80 -15.21
CA ALA A 153 6.62 -26.44 -14.13
C ALA A 153 8.14 -26.18 -13.97
N ASN A 154 8.47 -25.41 -12.92
CA ASN A 154 9.01 -26.02 -11.70
C ASN A 154 8.64 -25.20 -10.45
N LEU A 155 8.57 -25.87 -9.30
CA LEU A 155 8.17 -25.28 -8.01
C LEU A 155 9.27 -24.38 -7.45
N HIS A 156 8.89 -23.22 -6.90
CA HIS A 156 9.34 -22.63 -5.63
C HIS A 156 8.67 -21.24 -5.48
N GLY A 157 7.63 -21.15 -4.65
CA GLY A 157 6.90 -19.89 -4.44
C GLY A 157 7.68 -18.93 -3.55
N GLY A 158 8.01 -17.75 -4.08
CA GLY A 158 8.62 -16.65 -3.33
C GLY A 158 7.58 -15.68 -2.75
N LEU A 159 8.00 -14.90 -1.75
CA LEU A 159 7.21 -13.84 -1.13
C LEU A 159 6.83 -12.72 -2.13
N PRO A 160 5.71 -12.00 -1.91
CA PRO A 160 5.29 -10.92 -2.81
C PRO A 160 6.23 -9.72 -2.76
N ASN A 161 6.45 -9.13 -3.95
CA ASN A 161 7.41 -8.05 -4.20
C ASN A 161 7.06 -6.73 -3.46
N PRO A 162 7.98 -6.14 -2.66
CA PRO A 162 7.79 -4.85 -1.99
C PRO A 162 7.40 -3.67 -2.90
N GLU A 163 7.78 -3.69 -4.18
CA GLU A 163 7.43 -2.65 -5.17
C GLU A 163 5.91 -2.43 -5.28
N LYS A 164 5.12 -3.50 -5.12
CA LYS A 164 3.66 -3.45 -5.25
C LYS A 164 3.00 -2.62 -4.13
N VAL A 165 3.57 -2.68 -2.93
CA VAL A 165 3.06 -1.97 -1.75
C VAL A 165 3.43 -0.48 -1.79
N SER A 166 4.62 -0.16 -2.32
CA SER A 166 5.00 1.24 -2.64
C SER A 166 4.02 1.86 -3.64
N ALA A 167 3.61 1.12 -4.67
CA ALA A 167 2.59 1.56 -5.63
C ALA A 167 1.21 1.81 -4.98
N GLU A 168 0.75 0.90 -4.12
CA GLU A 168 -0.55 1.03 -3.40
C GLU A 168 -0.59 2.27 -2.47
N VAL A 169 0.50 2.53 -1.73
CA VAL A 169 0.63 3.76 -0.93
C VAL A 169 0.66 5.01 -1.81
N GLN A 170 1.33 4.96 -2.97
CA GLN A 170 1.38 6.07 -3.93
C GLN A 170 0.03 6.32 -4.63
N GLN A 171 -0.76 5.28 -4.92
CA GLN A 171 -2.13 5.38 -5.44
C GLN A 171 -3.07 6.07 -4.43
N MET A 172 -3.01 5.67 -3.16
CA MET A 172 -3.77 6.34 -2.10
C MET A 172 -3.37 7.82 -1.93
N TRP A 173 -2.10 8.14 -2.17
CA TRP A 173 -1.60 9.52 -2.23
C TRP A 173 -2.22 10.33 -3.39
N VAL A 174 -2.44 9.71 -4.56
CA VAL A 174 -3.11 10.36 -5.71
C VAL A 174 -4.59 10.63 -5.41
N LEU A 175 -5.28 9.71 -4.74
CA LEU A 175 -6.66 9.91 -4.27
C LEU A 175 -6.75 11.11 -3.31
N THR A 176 -5.83 11.23 -2.34
CA THR A 176 -5.77 12.38 -1.42
C THR A 176 -5.51 13.69 -2.16
N GLU A 177 -4.58 13.74 -3.12
CA GLU A 177 -4.34 14.92 -3.97
C GLU A 177 -5.56 15.34 -4.80
N MET A 178 -6.29 14.38 -5.38
CA MET A 178 -7.51 14.68 -6.14
C MET A 178 -8.63 15.24 -5.25
N ILE A 179 -8.69 14.83 -3.97
CA ILE A 179 -9.61 15.41 -2.97
C ILE A 179 -9.19 16.84 -2.59
N HIS A 180 -7.89 17.13 -2.48
CA HIS A 180 -7.40 18.47 -2.15
C HIS A 180 -7.49 19.46 -3.33
N ALA A 181 -7.15 19.04 -4.55
CA ALA A 181 -7.18 19.87 -5.75
C ALA A 181 -8.60 20.35 -6.12
N ASN A 182 -9.65 19.63 -5.69
CA ASN A 182 -11.05 19.97 -5.94
C ASN A 182 -11.69 20.87 -4.87
N ARG A 183 -10.95 21.39 -3.87
CA ARG A 183 -11.49 22.37 -2.90
C ARG A 183 -11.52 23.79 -3.47
N ALA A 184 -12.32 24.00 -4.51
CA ALA A 184 -12.77 25.31 -4.96
C ALA A 184 -14.31 25.39 -4.90
N ALA A 185 -14.81 26.29 -4.05
CA ALA A 185 -16.20 26.79 -4.01
C ALA A 185 -17.37 25.78 -3.85
N ALA A 186 -17.70 25.43 -2.61
CA ALA A 186 -18.99 25.77 -1.98
C ALA A 186 -19.06 25.29 -0.52
N ARG A 187 -19.58 26.12 0.39
CA ARG A 187 -19.98 25.68 1.75
C ARG A 187 -21.45 25.26 1.72
N ILE A 188 -21.75 24.05 2.18
CA ILE A 188 -23.05 23.67 2.76
C ILE A 188 -22.73 22.97 4.09
N GLY A 189 -23.50 23.27 5.14
CA GLY A 189 -23.08 23.10 6.53
C GLY A 189 -23.26 21.70 7.13
N ARG A 190 -22.77 21.54 8.37
CA ARG A 190 -23.16 20.46 9.28
C ARG A 190 -24.68 20.46 9.45
N PHE A 191 -25.27 19.27 9.49
CA PHE A 191 -26.36 18.95 10.40
C PHE A 191 -26.06 17.61 11.05
N ASP A 192 -26.35 17.53 12.34
CA ASP A 192 -26.18 16.37 13.21
C ASP A 192 -27.35 16.44 14.20
N VAL A 193 -28.31 15.51 14.09
CA VAL A 193 -29.35 15.24 15.10
C VAL A 193 -29.97 13.87 14.84
N ASP A 194 -30.30 13.20 15.95
CA ASP A 194 -30.97 11.91 16.02
C ASP A 194 -32.37 11.86 15.41
N GLY A 195 -32.86 10.63 15.18
CA GLY A 195 -34.27 10.33 15.45
C GLY A 195 -35.20 10.09 14.26
N CYS A 196 -35.36 8.81 13.93
CA CYS A 196 -36.66 8.12 13.79
C CYS A 196 -37.75 8.57 12.78
N TYR A 197 -38.18 7.55 12.02
CA TYR A 197 -39.53 7.19 11.59
C TYR A 197 -40.18 7.73 10.30
N ASP A 198 -40.98 6.79 9.78
CA ASP A 198 -42.10 6.78 8.85
C ASP A 198 -41.92 7.10 7.36
N ALA A 199 -42.29 6.09 6.58
CA ALA A 199 -42.52 6.14 5.15
C ALA A 199 -44.02 6.20 4.89
N GLU A 200 -44.49 7.29 4.31
CA GLU A 200 -45.78 7.35 3.60
C GLU A 200 -45.58 8.03 2.24
N LEU A 201 -46.01 7.34 1.18
CA LEU A 201 -46.35 7.95 -0.10
C LEU A 201 -47.81 7.55 -0.38
N PRO A 202 -48.73 8.51 -0.59
CA PRO A 202 -50.16 8.21 -0.61
C PRO A 202 -50.60 7.52 -1.90
N ASP A 203 -51.50 6.56 -1.73
CA ASP A 203 -52.27 5.92 -2.79
C ASP A 203 -53.14 6.90 -3.57
N LEU A 204 -53.41 6.58 -4.84
CA LEU A 204 -54.65 7.01 -5.50
C LEU A 204 -55.20 5.92 -6.44
N ALA A 205 -56.25 5.26 -5.92
CA ALA A 205 -57.39 4.63 -6.61
C ALA A 205 -57.21 3.26 -7.32
N GLY A 206 -57.82 2.23 -6.71
CA GLY A 206 -58.63 1.24 -7.46
C GLY A 206 -58.71 -0.17 -6.87
N TYR A 207 -59.83 -0.50 -6.18
CA TYR A 207 -60.55 -1.81 -6.10
C TYR A 207 -59.72 -3.12 -6.26
N GLU A 208 -59.75 -4.14 -5.38
CA GLU A 208 -60.79 -4.64 -4.47
C GLU A 208 -60.21 -5.45 -3.29
N THR A 209 -60.99 -5.60 -2.21
CA THR A 209 -60.68 -6.41 -1.02
C THR A 209 -61.02 -7.90 -1.17
N VAL A 210 -60.15 -8.82 -0.72
CA VAL A 210 -60.54 -10.08 -0.04
C VAL A 210 -59.48 -10.41 1.04
N ASN A 211 -59.92 -11.04 2.14
CA ASN A 211 -59.21 -11.29 3.39
C ASN A 211 -58.29 -12.55 3.38
N ASP A 212 -57.80 -12.84 4.59
CA ASP A 212 -57.36 -14.12 5.15
C ASP A 212 -55.89 -14.50 4.92
N GLU A 213 -55.17 -15.13 5.83
CA GLU A 213 -55.11 -15.26 7.30
C GLU A 213 -53.99 -16.31 7.55
N VAL A 214 -53.50 -16.43 8.77
CA VAL A 214 -53.05 -17.71 9.38
C VAL A 214 -51.69 -18.36 8.98
N LEU A 215 -50.74 -18.15 9.89
CA LEU A 215 -49.84 -19.11 10.59
C LEU A 215 -48.74 -19.98 9.89
N PHE A 216 -47.56 -19.92 10.51
CA PHE A 216 -46.68 -21.00 11.03
C PHE A 216 -46.60 -22.37 10.32
N GLY A 217 -45.39 -22.96 10.26
CA GLY A 217 -45.27 -24.42 10.34
C GLY A 217 -43.95 -25.06 9.89
N LEU A 218 -43.01 -25.19 10.81
CA LEU A 218 -41.76 -25.96 10.75
C LEU A 218 -41.81 -27.41 10.18
N ALA A 219 -40.63 -27.87 9.74
CA ALA A 219 -40.06 -29.22 9.90
C ALA A 219 -40.27 -30.37 8.86
N SER A 220 -39.29 -30.47 7.95
CA SER A 220 -38.33 -31.62 7.80
C SER A 220 -38.73 -33.05 7.31
N LEU A 221 -37.82 -33.65 6.52
CA LEU A 221 -37.53 -35.08 6.23
C LEU A 221 -38.26 -35.83 5.08
N LEU A 222 -37.59 -35.88 3.90
CA LEU A 222 -37.09 -37.05 3.10
C LEU A 222 -37.73 -38.48 3.22
N PRO A 223 -37.46 -39.45 2.29
CA PRO A 223 -37.23 -39.42 0.82
C PRO A 223 -37.83 -40.62 0.00
N CYS A 224 -38.01 -40.48 -1.33
CA CYS A 224 -38.04 -41.56 -2.37
C CYS A 224 -38.27 -40.91 -3.77
N GLY A 225 -37.81 -41.36 -4.94
CA GLY A 225 -36.90 -42.45 -5.36
C GLY A 225 -37.24 -42.97 -6.78
N ALA A 226 -36.22 -43.14 -7.66
CA ALA A 226 -36.28 -43.69 -9.05
C ALA A 226 -37.01 -42.82 -10.12
N CYS A 227 -36.71 -42.81 -11.44
CA CYS A 227 -35.66 -43.34 -12.35
C CYS A 227 -35.88 -42.70 -13.77
N LYS A 228 -35.02 -42.67 -14.81
CA LYS A 228 -33.59 -43.03 -15.06
C LYS A 228 -33.10 -42.47 -16.43
N GLY A 229 -31.89 -41.92 -16.52
CA GLY A 229 -31.09 -41.83 -17.77
C GLY A 229 -31.10 -40.48 -18.54
N ARG A 230 -29.99 -40.03 -19.15
CA ARG A 230 -28.65 -40.65 -19.35
C ARG A 230 -27.50 -39.65 -19.16
N SER A 231 -26.34 -40.17 -18.82
CA SER A 231 -25.07 -39.46 -18.62
C SER A 231 -24.32 -39.16 -19.91
N TRP A 232 -23.54 -38.07 -19.89
CA TRP A 232 -22.24 -38.00 -20.57
C TRP A 232 -21.18 -37.66 -19.51
N LEU A 233 -19.97 -38.18 -19.67
CA LEU A 233 -18.96 -38.27 -18.61
C LEU A 233 -18.18 -36.97 -18.36
N ASP A 234 -17.68 -36.89 -17.12
CA ASP A 234 -16.43 -36.27 -16.68
C ASP A 234 -15.86 -35.09 -17.49
N LYS A 235 -15.87 -33.94 -16.81
CA LYS A 235 -14.61 -33.28 -16.44
C LYS A 235 -14.80 -32.45 -15.18
N SER A 236 -14.14 -32.89 -14.11
CA SER A 236 -13.81 -32.03 -12.97
C SER A 236 -12.92 -30.90 -13.48
N TRP A 237 -13.45 -29.67 -13.54
CA TRP A 237 -12.57 -28.50 -13.55
C TRP A 237 -12.17 -28.19 -12.12
N SER A 238 -10.99 -28.70 -11.75
CA SER A 238 -10.22 -28.22 -10.62
C SER A 238 -10.10 -26.71 -10.70
N SER A 239 -10.54 -26.02 -9.65
CA SER A 239 -10.35 -24.58 -9.49
C SER A 239 -8.87 -24.29 -9.20
N SER A 240 -8.04 -24.26 -10.25
CA SER A 240 -6.63 -23.95 -10.19
C SER A 240 -6.28 -22.77 -11.09
N SER A 241 -6.74 -21.58 -10.68
CA SER A 241 -5.90 -20.38 -10.58
C SER A 241 -6.48 -19.42 -9.52
N ALA A 242 -7.03 -19.98 -8.44
CA ALA A 242 -6.98 -19.27 -7.18
C ALA A 242 -5.54 -19.47 -6.68
N GLU A 243 -4.69 -18.46 -6.85
CA GLU A 243 -3.71 -18.23 -5.78
C GLU A 243 -4.55 -17.98 -4.53
N SER A 244 -4.32 -18.81 -3.52
CA SER A 244 -5.06 -18.73 -2.27
C SER A 244 -4.97 -17.32 -1.72
N ILE A 245 -6.07 -16.84 -1.12
CA ILE A 245 -5.95 -15.92 0.00
C ILE A 245 -5.28 -16.74 1.11
N VAL A 246 -3.95 -16.83 1.04
CA VAL A 246 -3.13 -17.19 2.20
C VAL A 246 -3.40 -16.08 3.20
N GLY A 247 -3.95 -16.43 4.35
CA GLY A 247 -4.36 -15.44 5.34
C GLY A 247 -3.18 -14.50 5.65
N LEU A 248 -3.38 -13.20 5.40
CA LEU A 248 -2.38 -12.19 5.77
C LEU A 248 -2.09 -12.34 7.26
N LYS A 249 -0.80 -12.33 7.62
CA LYS A 249 -0.38 -12.39 9.02
C LYS A 249 -0.98 -11.18 9.76
N GLN A 250 -1.49 -11.41 10.97
CA GLN A 250 -2.11 -10.36 11.79
C GLN A 250 -1.19 -10.08 12.97
N THR A 251 -0.90 -8.81 13.24
CA THR A 251 -0.25 -8.42 14.50
C THR A 251 -1.23 -8.59 15.66
N PRO A 252 -0.78 -8.68 16.92
CA PRO A 252 -1.69 -8.78 18.05
C PRO A 252 -2.55 -7.50 18.27
N LEU A 253 -2.29 -6.43 17.52
CA LEU A 253 -3.09 -5.21 17.47
C LEU A 253 -4.07 -5.14 16.29
N HIS A 254 -4.21 -6.19 15.47
CA HIS A 254 -5.07 -6.15 14.28
C HIS A 254 -6.50 -5.65 14.58
N ASP A 255 -7.16 -6.22 15.57
CA ASP A 255 -8.55 -5.86 15.91
C ASP A 255 -8.63 -4.49 16.59
N PHE A 256 -7.61 -4.15 17.39
CA PHE A 256 -7.43 -2.81 17.96
C PHE A 256 -7.33 -1.75 16.85
N HIS A 257 -6.58 -2.01 15.77
CA HIS A 257 -6.49 -1.10 14.62
C HIS A 257 -7.84 -0.89 13.95
N GLN A 258 -8.61 -1.96 13.73
CA GLN A 258 -9.93 -1.88 13.12
C GLN A 258 -10.91 -1.06 13.99
N GLN A 259 -10.89 -1.28 15.32
CA GLN A 259 -11.72 -0.52 16.27
C GLN A 259 -11.38 0.98 16.27
N HIS A 260 -10.12 1.35 16.07
CA HIS A 260 -9.66 2.74 15.98
C HIS A 260 -9.76 3.33 14.56
N GLY A 261 -10.47 2.69 13.62
CA GLY A 261 -10.70 3.19 12.27
C GLY A 261 -9.51 3.03 11.31
N GLY A 262 -8.62 2.08 11.60
CA GLY A 262 -7.47 1.71 10.78
C GLY A 262 -7.88 1.14 9.42
N LYS A 263 -7.37 1.76 8.35
CA LYS A 263 -7.57 1.29 6.97
C LYS A 263 -6.54 0.22 6.66
N MET A 264 -6.94 -1.04 6.81
CA MET A 264 -6.03 -2.19 6.69
C MET A 264 -5.67 -2.48 5.23
N VAL A 265 -4.38 -2.68 4.95
CA VAL A 265 -3.83 -3.04 3.64
C VAL A 265 -2.81 -4.18 3.75
N PRO A 266 -2.52 -4.92 2.66
CA PRO A 266 -1.39 -5.84 2.62
C PRO A 266 -0.05 -5.08 2.72
N PHE A 267 0.78 -5.42 3.68
CA PHE A 267 2.15 -4.90 3.80
C PHE A 267 3.10 -6.03 4.21
N ALA A 268 4.08 -6.37 3.37
CA ALA A 268 5.05 -7.44 3.63
C ALA A 268 4.42 -8.81 4.05
N GLY A 269 3.23 -9.13 3.54
CA GLY A 269 2.48 -10.35 3.93
C GLY A 269 1.64 -10.23 5.21
N TRP A 270 1.57 -9.05 5.81
CA TRP A 270 0.76 -8.72 6.99
C TRP A 270 -0.44 -7.83 6.64
N SER A 271 -1.47 -7.83 7.50
CA SER A 271 -2.59 -6.89 7.47
C SER A 271 -2.27 -5.70 8.38
N MET A 272 -1.93 -4.54 7.82
CA MET A 272 -1.43 -3.36 8.56
C MET A 272 -2.22 -2.09 8.20
N PRO A 273 -2.42 -1.14 9.15
CA PRO A 273 -3.12 0.12 8.86
C PRO A 273 -2.25 1.09 8.05
N VAL A 274 -2.71 1.45 6.84
CA VAL A 274 -2.02 2.47 6.02
C VAL A 274 -2.22 3.88 6.56
N GLN A 275 -3.39 4.13 7.17
CA GLN A 275 -3.76 5.31 7.94
C GLN A 275 -4.99 5.00 8.82
N TYR A 276 -5.43 5.98 9.61
CA TYR A 276 -6.66 5.91 10.42
C TYR A 276 -7.68 6.94 9.92
N THR A 277 -8.48 7.51 10.84
CA THR A 277 -9.48 8.56 10.60
C THR A 277 -8.88 9.85 10.04
N TYR A 278 -7.75 10.31 10.61
CA TYR A 278 -6.99 11.46 10.12
C TYR A 278 -6.30 11.18 8.78
N SER A 279 -6.02 12.22 7.99
CA SER A 279 -5.17 12.07 6.80
C SER A 279 -3.73 11.73 7.19
N HIS A 280 -2.99 11.08 6.28
CA HIS A 280 -1.57 10.82 6.51
C HIS A 280 -0.74 12.12 6.59
N LEU A 281 -1.21 13.23 6.04
CA LEU A 281 -0.58 14.55 6.15
C LEU A 281 -0.72 15.11 7.57
N GLU A 282 -1.92 15.05 8.15
CA GLU A 282 -2.19 15.45 9.54
C GLU A 282 -1.42 14.55 10.52
N SER A 283 -1.48 13.23 10.34
CA SER A 283 -0.74 12.25 11.15
C SER A 283 0.79 12.47 11.10
N HIS A 284 1.34 12.80 9.92
CA HIS A 284 2.75 13.18 9.79
C HIS A 284 3.06 14.45 10.60
N MET A 285 2.29 15.53 10.40
CA MET A 285 2.52 16.80 11.09
C MET A 285 2.36 16.68 12.61
N HIS A 286 1.39 15.89 13.08
CA HIS A 286 1.21 15.55 14.48
C HIS A 286 2.44 14.85 15.05
N THR A 287 2.99 13.86 14.34
CA THR A 287 4.23 13.16 14.76
C THR A 287 5.42 14.11 14.95
N ARG A 288 5.51 15.17 14.12
CA ARG A 288 6.56 16.21 14.18
C ARG A 288 6.36 17.25 15.29
N GLN A 289 5.14 17.33 15.86
CA GLN A 289 4.72 18.36 16.82
C GLN A 289 4.48 17.80 18.23
N HIS A 290 3.93 16.59 18.33
CA HIS A 290 3.56 15.87 19.55
C HIS A 290 4.22 14.49 19.53
N CYS A 291 3.45 13.40 19.48
CA CYS A 291 3.98 12.08 19.17
C CYS A 291 2.92 11.15 18.56
N SER A 292 3.39 10.11 17.89
CA SER A 292 2.52 9.07 17.33
C SER A 292 3.00 7.67 17.71
N LEU A 293 2.03 6.78 17.93
CA LEU A 293 2.23 5.36 18.15
C LEU A 293 2.06 4.61 16.81
N PHE A 294 3.07 3.81 16.47
CA PHE A 294 3.09 2.92 15.31
C PHE A 294 3.17 1.47 15.77
N ASP A 295 2.34 0.60 15.20
CA ASP A 295 2.53 -0.85 15.31
C ASP A 295 3.59 -1.32 14.30
N VAL A 296 4.67 -1.88 14.83
CA VAL A 296 5.78 -2.43 14.05
C VAL A 296 6.06 -3.89 14.43
N SER A 297 5.07 -4.57 15.04
CA SER A 297 5.15 -5.97 15.50
C SER A 297 5.34 -7.00 14.38
N HIS A 298 5.28 -6.56 13.13
CA HIS A 298 5.54 -7.36 11.94
C HIS A 298 7.05 -7.48 11.60
N MET A 299 7.90 -6.65 12.20
CA MET A 299 9.36 -6.71 12.03
C MET A 299 9.96 -7.95 12.71
N LEU A 300 11.00 -8.55 12.12
CA LEU A 300 11.65 -9.73 12.68
C LEU A 300 12.47 -9.34 13.91
N GLN A 301 12.15 -9.93 15.06
CA GLN A 301 12.94 -9.82 16.28
C GLN A 301 13.69 -11.13 16.54
N THR A 302 15.01 -11.06 16.72
CA THR A 302 15.82 -12.22 17.12
C THR A 302 16.77 -11.91 18.27
N LYS A 303 17.11 -12.94 19.05
CA LYS A 303 18.20 -12.92 20.02
C LYS A 303 19.32 -13.85 19.58
N VAL A 304 20.56 -13.39 19.70
CA VAL A 304 21.76 -14.20 19.47
C VAL A 304 22.51 -14.41 20.78
N PHE A 305 22.56 -15.66 21.24
CA PHE A 305 23.25 -16.09 22.45
C PHE A 305 24.55 -16.83 22.12
N GLY A 306 25.26 -17.24 23.17
CA GLY A 306 26.55 -17.91 23.09
C GLY A 306 27.72 -16.93 23.19
N ARG A 307 28.89 -17.42 23.57
CA ARG A 307 30.12 -16.61 23.72
C ARG A 307 30.60 -16.04 22.38
N ASP A 308 30.32 -16.74 21.27
CA ASP A 308 30.78 -16.38 19.93
C ASP A 308 29.75 -15.52 19.16
N ARG A 309 28.66 -15.06 19.82
CA ARG A 309 27.57 -14.26 19.22
C ARG A 309 28.03 -13.00 18.45
N VAL A 310 29.06 -12.31 18.96
CA VAL A 310 29.62 -11.11 18.31
C VAL A 310 30.34 -11.50 17.02
N LYS A 311 31.20 -12.52 17.07
CA LYS A 311 31.88 -13.09 15.90
C LYS A 311 30.90 -13.59 14.83
N PHE A 312 29.82 -14.24 15.27
CA PHE A 312 28.71 -14.64 14.38
C PHE A 312 28.10 -13.43 13.66
N MET A 313 27.69 -12.40 14.42
CA MET A 313 27.04 -11.23 13.84
C MET A 313 27.97 -10.48 12.88
N GLU A 314 29.22 -10.27 13.29
CA GLU A 314 30.23 -9.61 12.48
C GLU A 314 30.56 -10.37 11.18
N SER A 315 30.41 -11.70 11.15
CA SER A 315 30.55 -12.47 9.92
C SER A 315 29.45 -12.20 8.87
N LEU A 316 28.38 -11.52 9.25
CA LEU A 316 27.24 -11.17 8.41
C LEU A 316 27.12 -9.65 8.16
N VAL A 317 27.50 -8.82 9.14
CA VAL A 317 27.26 -7.37 9.12
C VAL A 317 28.53 -6.51 9.00
N VAL A 318 28.35 -5.28 8.54
CA VAL A 318 29.43 -4.31 8.31
C VAL A 318 29.87 -3.48 9.53
N GLY A 319 29.11 -3.50 10.64
CA GLY A 319 29.39 -2.71 11.85
C GLY A 319 30.48 -3.28 12.77
N ASP A 320 31.08 -2.44 13.61
CA ASP A 320 31.96 -2.85 14.73
C ASP A 320 31.08 -3.26 15.93
N ILE A 321 30.59 -4.50 15.96
CA ILE A 321 29.67 -5.00 17.01
C ILE A 321 30.42 -5.24 18.33
N ALA A 322 31.69 -5.65 18.26
CA ALA A 322 32.56 -5.83 19.42
C ALA A 322 32.82 -4.55 20.23
N GLU A 323 32.65 -3.37 19.62
CA GLU A 323 32.85 -2.06 20.27
C GLU A 323 31.57 -1.52 20.92
N LEU A 324 30.41 -2.18 20.72
CA LEU A 324 29.16 -1.77 21.36
C LEU A 324 29.21 -2.03 22.87
N LYS A 325 28.95 -0.97 23.64
CA LYS A 325 28.80 -1.06 25.09
C LYS A 325 27.54 -1.89 25.45
N PRO A 326 27.46 -2.42 26.69
CA PRO A 326 26.22 -2.99 27.20
C PRO A 326 25.02 -2.05 27.00
N ASP A 327 23.96 -2.64 26.49
CA ASP A 327 22.68 -2.05 26.04
C ASP A 327 22.78 -0.94 24.99
N GLN A 328 23.92 -0.79 24.32
CA GLN A 328 24.11 0.06 23.15
C GLN A 328 23.80 -0.70 21.86
N GLY A 329 23.13 -0.03 20.92
CA GLY A 329 22.90 -0.53 19.57
C GLY A 329 23.45 0.35 18.47
N THR A 330 23.34 -0.14 17.23
CA THR A 330 23.65 0.60 16.01
C THR A 330 22.77 0.09 14.86
N LEU A 331 22.50 0.96 13.89
CA LEU A 331 22.14 0.50 12.55
C LEU A 331 23.35 -0.25 11.96
N SER A 332 23.09 -1.36 11.31
CA SER A 332 24.06 -2.15 10.57
C SER A 332 23.39 -2.70 9.31
N LEU A 333 24.18 -3.33 8.45
CA LEU A 333 23.74 -3.86 7.15
C LEU A 333 24.22 -5.30 7.04
N PHE A 334 23.33 -6.23 6.69
CA PHE A 334 23.77 -7.51 6.13
C PHE A 334 24.29 -7.26 4.71
N THR A 335 25.43 -7.84 4.35
CA THR A 335 25.97 -7.73 2.98
C THR A 335 26.23 -9.10 2.35
N ASN A 336 26.21 -9.14 1.01
CA ASN A 336 26.61 -10.31 0.23
C ASN A 336 28.06 -10.18 -0.25
N GLU A 337 28.64 -11.26 -0.79
CA GLU A 337 30.03 -11.26 -1.28
C GLU A 337 30.29 -10.35 -2.49
N LYS A 338 29.23 -9.86 -3.15
CA LYS A 338 29.31 -8.84 -4.21
C LYS A 338 29.27 -7.41 -3.66
N GLY A 339 29.18 -7.25 -2.33
CA GLY A 339 29.13 -5.98 -1.63
C GLY A 339 27.74 -5.34 -1.56
N GLY A 340 26.71 -5.97 -2.13
CA GLY A 340 25.33 -5.48 -2.08
C GLY A 340 24.67 -5.74 -0.72
N ILE A 341 23.65 -4.96 -0.37
CA ILE A 341 22.96 -5.01 0.92
C ILE A 341 21.85 -6.07 0.89
N ILE A 342 21.87 -7.02 1.83
CA ILE A 342 20.84 -8.06 1.95
C ILE A 342 19.63 -7.54 2.76
N ASP A 343 19.88 -6.82 3.85
CA ASP A 343 18.87 -6.05 4.60
C ASP A 343 19.56 -5.01 5.50
N ASP A 344 18.83 -4.00 5.97
CA ASP A 344 19.26 -3.10 7.04
C ASP A 344 18.57 -3.40 8.38
N LEU A 345 19.34 -3.35 9.47
CA LEU A 345 18.92 -3.86 10.77
C LEU A 345 19.47 -3.04 11.93
N ILE A 346 18.75 -3.01 13.05
CA ILE A 346 19.28 -2.53 14.32
C ILE A 346 19.78 -3.73 15.12
N VAL A 347 21.04 -3.68 15.56
CA VAL A 347 21.64 -4.66 16.46
C VAL A 347 22.10 -3.98 17.74
N THR A 348 21.74 -4.58 18.87
CA THR A 348 22.02 -4.11 20.23
C THR A 348 22.79 -5.16 21.01
N SER A 349 23.90 -4.77 21.63
CA SER A 349 24.67 -5.63 22.55
C SER A 349 24.04 -5.52 23.94
N THR A 350 23.37 -6.54 24.46
CA THR A 350 22.60 -6.43 25.71
C THR A 350 23.43 -6.73 26.96
N SER A 351 23.12 -6.12 28.10
CA SER A 351 23.71 -6.48 29.40
C SER A 351 23.35 -7.91 29.83
N GLU A 352 22.21 -8.42 29.37
CA GLU A 352 21.72 -9.80 29.49
C GLU A 352 22.48 -10.81 28.61
N GLN A 353 23.70 -10.47 28.19
CA GLN A 353 24.66 -11.34 27.47
C GLN A 353 24.16 -11.95 26.15
N HIS A 354 23.24 -11.28 25.45
CA HIS A 354 22.83 -11.63 24.09
C HIS A 354 23.00 -10.43 23.14
N LEU A 355 22.83 -10.66 21.84
CA LEU A 355 22.55 -9.58 20.90
C LEU A 355 21.05 -9.56 20.64
N TYR A 356 20.40 -8.41 20.74
CA TYR A 356 19.02 -8.20 20.31
C TYR A 356 19.04 -7.54 18.92
N VAL A 357 18.35 -8.14 17.97
CA VAL A 357 18.38 -7.77 16.55
C VAL A 357 16.97 -7.57 16.03
N VAL A 358 16.75 -6.48 15.31
CA VAL A 358 15.49 -6.14 14.64
C VAL A 358 15.76 -5.86 13.16
N SER A 359 15.13 -6.61 12.25
CA SER A 359 15.27 -6.46 10.80
C SER A 359 13.91 -6.39 10.07
N ASN A 360 13.92 -6.07 8.78
CA ASN A 360 12.71 -5.69 8.05
C ASN A 360 11.72 -6.86 7.91
N ALA A 361 10.42 -6.57 8.09
CA ALA A 361 9.35 -7.55 7.94
C ALA A 361 9.32 -8.23 6.56
N GLY A 362 9.60 -7.48 5.49
CA GLY A 362 9.67 -8.00 4.12
C GLY A 362 10.86 -8.93 3.85
N CYS A 363 11.84 -8.93 4.76
CA CYS A 363 13.05 -9.74 4.68
C CYS A 363 13.07 -10.88 5.72
N SER A 364 12.03 -11.01 6.57
CA SER A 364 12.03 -11.92 7.74
C SER A 364 12.52 -13.33 7.43
N ASP A 365 12.00 -13.93 6.35
CA ASP A 365 12.29 -15.31 6.01
C ASP A 365 13.69 -15.45 5.39
N LYS A 366 14.17 -14.40 4.69
CA LYS A 366 15.51 -14.31 4.09
C LYS A 366 16.58 -14.12 5.17
N ASP A 367 16.36 -13.20 6.09
CA ASP A 367 17.28 -12.88 7.17
C ASP A 367 17.38 -14.04 8.17
N LEU A 368 16.24 -14.62 8.53
CA LEU A 368 16.22 -15.78 9.42
C LEU A 368 16.96 -16.97 8.79
N ALA A 369 16.79 -17.22 7.48
CA ALA A 369 17.53 -18.26 6.77
C ALA A 369 19.04 -17.97 6.72
N LEU A 370 19.44 -16.72 6.44
CA LEU A 370 20.85 -16.28 6.44
C LEU A 370 21.49 -16.50 7.82
N MET A 371 20.83 -16.03 8.89
CA MET A 371 21.29 -16.16 10.26
C MET A 371 21.34 -17.62 10.71
N GLN A 372 20.32 -18.43 10.39
CA GLN A 372 20.30 -19.86 10.72
C GLN A 372 21.42 -20.62 10.02
N THR A 373 21.64 -20.38 8.72
CA THR A 373 22.70 -21.03 7.94
C THR A 373 24.07 -20.71 8.53
N ARG A 374 24.39 -19.42 8.75
CA ARG A 374 25.67 -19.02 9.35
C ARG A 374 25.84 -19.54 10.79
N ALA A 375 24.77 -19.64 11.56
CA ALA A 375 24.82 -20.22 12.91
C ALA A 375 25.05 -21.73 12.86
N GLN A 376 24.57 -22.45 11.85
CA GLN A 376 24.89 -23.87 11.62
C GLN A 376 26.36 -24.05 11.20
N GLU A 377 26.85 -23.24 10.25
CA GLU A 377 28.25 -23.24 9.81
C GLU A 377 29.22 -23.02 10.97
N LEU A 378 28.99 -21.99 11.80
CA LEU A 378 29.86 -21.70 12.94
C LEU A 378 29.77 -22.77 14.05
N ARG A 379 28.59 -23.35 14.31
CA ARG A 379 28.47 -24.48 15.25
C ARG A 379 29.19 -25.73 14.75
N ALA A 380 29.11 -26.03 13.45
CA ALA A 380 29.89 -27.13 12.85
C ALA A 380 31.41 -26.89 12.95
N ALA A 381 31.84 -25.63 12.93
CA ALA A 381 33.22 -25.21 13.22
C ALA A 381 33.55 -25.05 14.72
N GLY A 382 32.71 -25.55 15.64
CA GLY A 382 32.98 -25.58 17.09
C GLY A 382 32.77 -24.28 17.86
N ASN A 383 32.07 -23.30 17.27
CA ASN A 383 31.72 -22.03 17.93
C ASN A 383 30.39 -22.17 18.70
N ASP A 384 30.28 -21.47 19.83
CA ASP A 384 29.07 -21.42 20.66
C ASP A 384 28.22 -20.20 20.25
N VAL A 385 27.18 -20.48 19.46
CA VAL A 385 26.18 -19.52 19.02
C VAL A 385 24.80 -20.17 18.95
N HIS A 386 23.79 -19.50 19.49
CA HIS A 386 22.39 -19.91 19.46
C HIS A 386 21.51 -18.76 18.99
N LEU A 387 20.49 -19.06 18.18
CA LEU A 387 19.55 -18.10 17.63
C LEU A 387 18.14 -18.42 18.13
N GLU A 388 17.44 -17.40 18.63
CA GLU A 388 16.04 -17.45 19.07
C GLU A 388 15.26 -16.40 18.28
N VAL A 389 14.10 -16.77 17.73
CA VAL A 389 13.12 -15.79 17.21
C VAL A 389 12.27 -15.35 18.40
N TRP A 390 12.15 -14.04 18.61
CA TRP A 390 11.45 -13.50 19.77
C TRP A 390 10.03 -13.07 19.38
N GLU A 391 9.03 -13.85 19.79
CA GLU A 391 7.60 -13.63 19.51
C GLU A 391 6.97 -12.52 20.38
N ASN A 392 7.70 -11.41 20.58
CA ASN A 392 7.20 -10.20 21.20
C ASN A 392 6.41 -9.35 20.18
N ALA A 393 5.49 -8.53 20.66
CA ALA A 393 5.02 -7.37 19.89
C ALA A 393 6.09 -6.27 19.88
N LEU A 394 5.95 -5.29 18.99
CA LEU A 394 6.86 -4.14 18.90
C LEU A 394 6.07 -2.87 18.57
N LEU A 395 6.13 -1.91 19.48
CA LEU A 395 5.53 -0.59 19.33
C LEU A 395 6.62 0.46 19.12
N ALA A 396 6.38 1.46 18.26
CA ALA A 396 7.24 2.63 18.16
C ALA A 396 6.46 3.89 18.56
N LEU A 397 6.90 4.59 19.61
CA LEU A 397 6.34 5.87 20.05
C LEU A 397 7.34 6.98 19.67
N GLN A 398 6.93 7.87 18.77
CA GLN A 398 7.85 8.73 18.01
C GLN A 398 7.35 10.17 17.97
N GLY A 399 8.22 11.15 18.22
CA GLY A 399 7.90 12.58 18.23
C GLY A 399 8.42 13.30 19.49
N PRO A 400 8.49 14.64 19.48
CA PRO A 400 9.04 15.43 20.59
C PRO A 400 8.40 15.22 21.97
N SER A 401 7.14 14.76 22.07
CA SER A 401 6.53 14.42 23.37
C SER A 401 6.61 12.93 23.74
N ALA A 402 7.11 12.05 22.86
CA ALA A 402 7.11 10.59 23.06
C ALA A 402 7.75 10.17 24.40
N VAL A 403 8.90 10.74 24.73
CA VAL A 403 9.63 10.40 25.96
C VAL A 403 8.95 10.97 27.20
N ARG A 404 8.25 12.12 27.11
CA ARG A 404 7.39 12.63 28.20
C ARG A 404 6.25 11.66 28.50
N VAL A 405 5.57 11.20 27.45
CA VAL A 405 4.45 10.25 27.56
C VAL A 405 4.93 8.95 28.21
N LEU A 406 6.00 8.34 27.70
CA LEU A 406 6.51 7.08 28.25
C LEU A 406 7.02 7.24 29.69
N GLN A 407 7.66 8.36 30.03
CA GLN A 407 8.19 8.61 31.37
C GLN A 407 7.12 8.53 32.47
N ALA A 408 5.85 8.81 32.15
CA ALA A 408 4.74 8.69 33.10
C ALA A 408 4.39 7.23 33.46
N GLY A 409 4.87 6.26 32.69
CA GLY A 409 4.64 4.83 32.87
C GLY A 409 5.84 4.01 33.32
N VAL A 410 7.02 4.62 33.51
CA VAL A 410 8.26 3.90 33.87
C VAL A 410 8.92 4.53 35.10
N SER A 411 9.54 3.69 35.93
CA SER A 411 10.36 4.13 37.08
C SER A 411 11.73 4.70 36.68
N ASP A 412 12.23 4.26 35.53
CA ASP A 412 13.55 4.57 35.02
C ASP A 412 13.62 5.99 34.46
N ASP A 413 14.73 6.67 34.69
CA ASP A 413 14.96 8.03 34.19
C ASP A 413 15.36 7.99 32.71
N LEU A 414 14.40 8.24 31.82
CA LEU A 414 14.60 8.19 30.38
C LEU A 414 15.55 9.31 29.88
N ALA A 415 15.88 10.33 30.68
CA ALA A 415 16.95 11.27 30.31
C ALA A 415 18.34 10.62 30.34
N LYS A 416 18.50 9.49 31.05
CA LYS A 416 19.73 8.67 31.08
C LYS A 416 19.80 7.62 29.97
N LEU A 417 18.76 7.49 29.15
CA LEU A 417 18.70 6.60 27.99
C LEU A 417 19.02 7.41 26.71
N PRO A 418 20.28 7.53 26.25
CA PRO A 418 20.61 8.23 25.01
C PRO A 418 20.07 7.52 23.75
N PHE A 419 20.03 8.23 22.63
CA PHE A 419 19.75 7.64 21.31
C PHE A 419 20.66 6.43 21.01
N MET A 420 20.07 5.37 20.46
CA MET A 420 20.68 4.05 20.24
C MET A 420 21.22 3.37 21.52
N SER A 421 20.57 3.62 22.66
CA SER A 421 20.67 2.77 23.85
C SER A 421 19.31 2.16 24.21
N SER A 422 19.33 1.15 25.07
CA SER A 422 18.17 0.41 25.51
C SER A 422 18.25 0.05 26.99
N ALA A 423 17.14 -0.41 27.55
CA ALA A 423 17.09 -1.09 28.84
C ALA A 423 15.85 -2.01 28.88
N VAL A 424 15.88 -3.00 29.78
CA VAL A 424 14.67 -3.74 30.16
C VAL A 424 14.06 -3.05 31.38
N MET A 425 12.78 -2.71 31.29
CA MET A 425 12.04 -2.00 32.34
C MET A 425 10.56 -2.37 32.30
N ASP A 426 9.85 -2.08 33.39
CA ASP A 426 8.41 -2.27 33.46
C ASP A 426 7.71 -1.02 32.92
N VAL A 427 6.82 -1.20 31.93
CA VAL A 427 6.18 -0.11 31.19
C VAL A 427 4.68 -0.13 31.44
N PHE A 428 4.17 0.87 32.16
CA PHE A 428 2.78 0.98 32.61
C PHE A 428 2.27 -0.29 33.34
N GLY A 429 3.15 -1.02 34.04
CA GLY A 429 2.81 -2.29 34.71
C GLY A 429 2.81 -3.53 33.80
N VAL A 430 3.26 -3.40 32.55
CA VAL A 430 3.68 -4.53 31.71
C VAL A 430 5.16 -4.82 32.00
N PRO A 431 5.48 -5.98 32.61
CA PRO A 431 6.85 -6.23 33.07
C PRO A 431 7.78 -6.71 31.96
N GLY A 432 9.08 -6.41 32.10
CA GLY A 432 10.12 -6.96 31.23
C GLY A 432 10.07 -6.45 29.78
N CYS A 433 9.58 -5.23 29.54
CA CYS A 433 9.61 -4.61 28.23
C CYS A 433 11.03 -4.12 27.91
N ARG A 434 11.52 -4.39 26.69
CA ARG A 434 12.77 -3.77 26.22
C ARG A 434 12.47 -2.45 25.53
N VAL A 435 12.79 -1.34 26.18
CA VAL A 435 12.68 0.01 25.63
C VAL A 435 14.02 0.38 24.99
N THR A 436 14.00 0.73 23.71
CA THR A 436 15.18 1.18 22.94
C THR A 436 14.91 2.59 22.42
N ARG A 437 15.81 3.54 22.67
CA ARG A 437 15.65 4.92 22.16
C ARG A 437 16.15 5.03 20.72
N CYS A 438 15.39 4.43 19.82
CA CYS A 438 15.59 4.43 18.38
C CYS A 438 14.31 4.88 17.67
N GLY A 439 14.37 4.99 16.34
CA GLY A 439 13.23 5.45 15.57
C GLY A 439 13.48 5.57 14.08
N TYR A 440 12.40 5.46 13.32
CA TYR A 440 12.38 5.53 11.86
C TYR A 440 11.71 6.81 11.34
N THR A 441 11.73 7.89 12.14
CA THR A 441 11.02 9.14 11.85
C THR A 441 11.93 10.38 11.77
N GLY A 442 13.16 10.27 12.31
CA GLY A 442 14.06 11.41 12.50
C GLY A 442 13.78 12.25 13.75
N GLU A 443 12.64 12.06 14.42
CA GLU A 443 12.36 12.67 15.73
C GLU A 443 13.08 11.91 16.86
N ASP A 444 13.00 12.45 18.07
CA ASP A 444 13.21 11.65 19.27
C ASP A 444 12.06 10.64 19.44
N GLY A 445 12.30 9.56 20.17
CA GLY A 445 11.34 8.49 20.34
C GLY A 445 11.96 7.19 20.80
N VAL A 446 11.11 6.19 20.97
CA VAL A 446 11.46 4.85 21.43
C VAL A 446 10.77 3.77 20.60
N GLU A 447 11.34 2.58 20.62
CA GLU A 447 10.68 1.33 20.32
C GLU A 447 10.58 0.49 21.60
N ILE A 448 9.45 -0.20 21.79
CA ILE A 448 9.09 -0.96 22.99
C ILE A 448 8.78 -2.38 22.54
N SER A 449 9.70 -3.31 22.81
CA SER A 449 9.47 -4.74 22.64
C SER A 449 8.82 -5.30 23.90
N LEU A 450 7.69 -5.98 23.77
CA LEU A 450 6.89 -6.44 24.90
C LEU A 450 6.17 -7.76 24.63
N PRO A 451 5.78 -8.51 25.68
CA PRO A 451 4.99 -9.73 25.53
C PRO A 451 3.73 -9.48 24.71
N ALA A 452 3.55 -10.25 23.63
CA ALA A 452 2.46 -10.03 22.65
C ALA A 452 1.06 -10.01 23.29
N GLY A 453 0.82 -10.82 24.33
CA GLY A 453 -0.45 -10.86 25.05
C GLY A 453 -0.78 -9.63 25.91
N ARG A 454 0.11 -8.64 26.03
CA ARG A 454 -0.10 -7.38 26.79
C ARG A 454 -0.04 -6.12 25.91
N VAL A 455 0.10 -6.24 24.59
CA VAL A 455 0.30 -5.06 23.72
C VAL A 455 -0.93 -4.18 23.58
N VAL A 456 -2.14 -4.74 23.57
CA VAL A 456 -3.39 -3.97 23.52
C VAL A 456 -3.49 -3.04 24.73
N GLU A 457 -3.27 -3.57 25.93
CA GLU A 457 -3.27 -2.80 27.19
C GLU A 457 -2.25 -1.66 27.17
N LEU A 458 -1.01 -1.91 26.70
CA LEU A 458 -0.02 -0.83 26.60
C LEU A 458 -0.41 0.21 25.53
N ALA A 459 -0.95 -0.22 24.39
CA ALA A 459 -1.39 0.68 23.33
C ALA A 459 -2.52 1.60 23.82
N GLU A 460 -3.57 1.03 24.41
CA GLU A 460 -4.67 1.77 25.04
C GLU A 460 -4.14 2.76 26.09
N ARG A 461 -3.28 2.29 27.00
CA ARG A 461 -2.73 3.11 28.08
C ARG A 461 -1.84 4.26 27.58
N LEU A 462 -1.19 4.12 26.43
CA LEU A 462 -0.46 5.20 25.76
C LEU A 462 -1.44 6.18 25.08
N LEU A 463 -2.51 5.70 24.46
CA LEU A 463 -3.55 6.54 23.83
C LEU A 463 -4.35 7.39 24.82
N ASP A 464 -4.34 7.06 26.11
CA ASP A 464 -4.92 7.91 27.16
C ASP A 464 -4.25 9.31 27.26
N ASP A 465 -3.01 9.46 26.77
CA ASP A 465 -2.36 10.77 26.71
C ASP A 465 -2.74 11.50 25.41
N PRO A 466 -3.33 12.72 25.48
CA PRO A 466 -3.87 13.41 24.32
C PRO A 466 -2.82 13.85 23.29
N ASP A 467 -1.52 13.82 23.62
CA ASP A 467 -0.45 14.03 22.64
C ASP A 467 -0.23 12.82 21.71
N VAL A 468 -0.79 11.63 22.00
CA VAL A 468 -0.54 10.39 21.27
C VAL A 468 -1.61 10.14 20.22
N TRP A 469 -1.23 10.12 18.94
CA TRP A 469 -2.09 9.61 17.87
C TRP A 469 -1.60 8.28 17.31
N LEU A 470 -2.50 7.45 16.80
CA LEU A 470 -2.11 6.32 15.97
C LEU A 470 -1.65 6.79 14.58
N ALA A 471 -0.55 6.24 14.09
CA ALA A 471 0.00 6.56 12.78
C ALA A 471 0.25 5.30 11.94
N GLY A 472 -0.18 5.37 10.67
CA GLY A 472 -0.09 4.26 9.72
C GLY A 472 1.10 4.35 8.77
N LEU A 473 1.20 3.37 7.87
CA LEU A 473 2.31 3.22 6.93
C LEU A 473 2.60 4.47 6.07
N ALA A 474 1.57 5.22 5.64
CA ALA A 474 1.75 6.41 4.80
C ALA A 474 2.41 7.59 5.56
N ALA A 475 2.14 7.72 6.86
CA ALA A 475 2.85 8.67 7.71
C ALA A 475 4.29 8.21 7.96
N ARG A 476 4.50 6.91 8.23
CA ARG A 476 5.83 6.30 8.41
C ARG A 476 6.75 6.54 7.21
N ASP A 477 6.29 6.32 5.98
CA ASP A 477 7.09 6.50 4.77
C ASP A 477 7.43 7.97 4.47
N SER A 478 6.53 8.92 4.74
CA SER A 478 6.84 10.34 4.56
C SER A 478 7.79 10.88 5.63
N LEU A 479 7.66 10.43 6.89
CA LEU A 479 8.56 10.82 8.00
C LEU A 479 9.99 10.31 7.79
N ARG A 480 10.15 9.03 7.42
CA ARG A 480 11.47 8.41 7.18
C ARG A 480 12.19 9.05 5.99
N LEU A 481 11.44 9.40 4.93
CA LEU A 481 12.00 10.00 3.72
C LEU A 481 12.53 11.41 4.01
N GLU A 482 11.77 12.24 4.73
CA GLU A 482 12.24 13.53 5.25
C GLU A 482 13.48 13.40 6.14
N ALA A 483 13.54 12.36 6.97
CA ALA A 483 14.69 12.04 7.83
C ALA A 483 15.89 11.44 7.08
N GLY A 484 15.83 11.27 5.75
CA GLY A 484 16.95 10.76 4.96
C GLY A 484 17.20 9.25 5.09
N LEU A 485 16.29 8.52 5.73
CA LEU A 485 16.41 7.10 6.04
C LEU A 485 16.02 6.22 4.84
N CYS A 486 16.86 5.22 4.55
CA CYS A 486 16.62 4.26 3.47
C CYS A 486 15.41 3.37 3.77
N LEU A 487 14.66 3.00 2.74
CA LEU A 487 13.72 1.88 2.77
C LEU A 487 14.31 0.73 1.96
N TYR A 488 14.51 -0.43 2.60
CA TYR A 488 14.98 -1.63 1.90
C TYR A 488 14.02 -2.06 0.78
N GLY A 489 14.57 -2.62 -0.30
CA GLY A 489 13.84 -2.97 -1.52
C GLY A 489 13.42 -1.78 -2.37
N ASN A 490 13.78 -0.55 -1.98
CA ASN A 490 13.52 0.66 -2.74
C ASN A 490 14.82 1.49 -2.88
N ASP A 491 15.39 1.96 -1.76
CA ASP A 491 16.60 2.80 -1.76
C ASP A 491 17.91 2.02 -1.60
N ILE A 492 17.82 0.77 -1.14
CA ILE A 492 18.93 -0.17 -0.95
C ILE A 492 18.45 -1.59 -1.23
N ASP A 493 19.33 -2.41 -1.79
CA ASP A 493 19.07 -3.76 -2.29
C ASP A 493 20.39 -4.55 -2.46
N GLU A 494 20.28 -5.80 -2.91
CA GLU A 494 21.41 -6.71 -3.11
C GLU A 494 22.35 -6.34 -4.28
N THR A 495 22.06 -5.24 -4.99
CA THR A 495 22.89 -4.68 -6.07
C THR A 495 23.59 -3.37 -5.68
N THR A 496 23.20 -2.74 -4.57
CA THR A 496 23.70 -1.45 -4.11
C THR A 496 24.61 -1.60 -2.90
N THR A 497 25.82 -1.05 -2.98
CA THR A 497 26.79 -1.11 -1.88
C THR A 497 26.51 -0.07 -0.79
N PRO A 498 26.99 -0.28 0.45
CA PRO A 498 26.95 0.75 1.49
C PRO A 498 27.61 2.09 1.12
N VAL A 499 28.57 2.09 0.18
CA VAL A 499 29.23 3.32 -0.28
C VAL A 499 28.36 4.08 -1.28
N GLU A 500 27.78 3.38 -2.26
CA GLU A 500 26.81 3.93 -3.21
C GLU A 500 25.57 4.45 -2.46
N ALA A 501 25.07 3.72 -1.47
CA ALA A 501 23.93 4.08 -0.64
C ALA A 501 24.15 5.29 0.28
N SER A 502 25.34 5.91 0.28
CA SER A 502 25.73 6.96 1.24
C SER A 502 25.70 6.50 2.72
N LEU A 503 25.85 5.20 2.97
CA LEU A 503 25.83 4.56 4.30
C LEU A 503 27.25 4.21 4.82
N VAL A 504 28.30 4.84 4.27
CA VAL A 504 29.72 4.66 4.67
C VAL A 504 29.94 4.78 6.19
N TRP A 505 29.08 5.48 6.91
CA TRP A 505 29.16 5.64 8.37
C TRP A 505 28.83 4.34 9.15
N THR A 506 28.06 3.41 8.57
CA THR A 506 27.73 2.10 9.19
C THR A 506 28.93 1.13 9.19
N LEU A 507 29.88 1.31 8.27
CA LEU A 507 31.07 0.47 8.16
C LEU A 507 31.97 0.69 9.39
N GLY A 508 32.14 -0.32 10.24
CA GLY A 508 32.98 -0.19 11.43
C GLY A 508 34.44 0.17 11.09
N LYS A 509 35.08 0.97 11.95
CA LYS A 509 36.47 1.40 11.75
C LYS A 509 37.42 0.21 11.78
N ARG A 510 37.21 -0.74 12.71
CA ARG A 510 38.00 -1.98 12.76
C ARG A 510 37.64 -2.88 11.58
N ARG A 511 36.34 -3.04 11.25
CA ARG A 511 35.90 -3.83 10.08
C ARG A 511 36.58 -3.39 8.78
N ARG A 512 36.63 -2.09 8.49
CA ARG A 512 37.29 -1.52 7.30
C ARG A 512 38.79 -1.84 7.23
N ALA A 513 39.47 -1.95 8.36
CA ALA A 513 40.90 -2.25 8.42
C ALA A 513 41.16 -3.76 8.33
N ALA A 514 40.29 -4.57 8.94
CA ALA A 514 40.38 -6.02 8.97
C ALA A 514 39.90 -6.69 7.66
N MET A 515 39.04 -6.02 6.88
CA MET A 515 38.40 -6.56 5.66
C MET A 515 37.61 -7.85 5.93
N ASP A 516 37.06 -7.98 7.13
CA ASP A 516 36.54 -9.22 7.73
C ASP A 516 35.00 -9.36 7.65
N PHE A 517 34.37 -8.78 6.62
CA PHE A 517 32.92 -8.82 6.38
C PHE A 517 32.59 -9.16 4.91
N PRO A 518 31.40 -9.73 4.61
CA PRO A 518 31.04 -10.12 3.26
C PRO A 518 31.12 -8.95 2.27
N GLY A 519 31.81 -9.16 1.14
CA GLY A 519 31.98 -8.14 0.10
C GLY A 519 32.93 -6.99 0.44
N ALA A 520 33.69 -7.05 1.55
CA ALA A 520 34.66 -6.01 1.94
C ALA A 520 35.66 -5.65 0.81
N ALA A 521 36.07 -6.64 0.02
CA ALA A 521 36.96 -6.49 -1.14
C ALA A 521 36.41 -5.56 -2.24
N ILE A 522 35.10 -5.32 -2.29
CA ILE A 522 34.45 -4.38 -3.21
C ILE A 522 34.10 -3.08 -2.48
N ILE A 523 33.55 -3.17 -1.27
CA ILE A 523 33.04 -2.03 -0.49
C ILE A 523 34.17 -1.08 -0.05
N VAL A 524 35.30 -1.60 0.44
CA VAL A 524 36.35 -0.74 1.03
C VAL A 524 37.13 0.09 -0.01
N PRO A 525 37.50 -0.44 -1.21
CA PRO A 525 38.09 0.37 -2.28
C PRO A 525 37.24 1.58 -2.69
N GLN A 526 35.91 1.40 -2.81
CA GLN A 526 34.97 2.46 -3.18
C GLN A 526 35.01 3.68 -2.24
N ILE A 527 35.42 3.53 -0.97
CA ILE A 527 35.56 4.63 -0.02
C ILE A 527 36.62 5.64 -0.48
N LYS A 528 37.73 5.16 -1.08
CA LYS A 528 38.82 5.98 -1.59
C LYS A 528 38.60 6.41 -3.05
N GLU A 529 38.19 5.46 -3.88
CA GLU A 529 38.01 5.64 -5.33
C GLU A 529 36.78 6.48 -5.66
N LYS A 530 35.81 6.53 -4.74
CA LYS A 530 34.44 7.03 -4.87
C LYS A 530 33.59 6.12 -5.78
N PRO A 531 32.32 5.90 -5.44
CA PRO A 531 31.44 5.06 -6.25
C PRO A 531 31.07 5.77 -7.56
N LYS A 532 30.65 5.02 -8.59
CA LYS A 532 30.25 5.58 -9.89
C LYS A 532 28.90 6.30 -9.81
N CYS A 533 27.97 5.74 -9.05
CA CYS A 533 26.69 6.33 -8.69
C CYS A 533 26.60 6.55 -7.17
N LYS A 534 25.66 7.38 -6.73
CA LYS A 534 25.47 7.66 -5.32
C LYS A 534 24.01 8.00 -5.03
N ARG A 535 23.46 7.47 -3.93
CA ARG A 535 22.16 7.87 -3.38
C ARG A 535 22.23 9.31 -2.88
N VAL A 536 21.35 10.15 -3.40
CA VAL A 536 21.17 11.55 -3.01
C VAL A 536 19.74 11.85 -2.64
N GLY A 537 19.51 12.98 -1.95
CA GLY A 537 18.20 13.58 -1.82
C GLY A 537 17.92 14.53 -2.99
N LEU A 538 16.67 14.61 -3.41
CA LEU A 538 16.16 15.55 -4.42
C LEU A 538 15.00 16.35 -3.83
N MET A 539 14.89 17.62 -4.21
CA MET A 539 13.73 18.47 -3.92
C MET A 539 13.18 19.08 -5.21
N SER A 540 11.86 19.12 -5.37
CA SER A 540 11.20 19.82 -6.48
C SER A 540 9.87 20.47 -6.08
N THR A 541 9.27 21.18 -7.03
CA THR A 541 7.93 21.78 -6.96
C THR A 541 7.10 21.33 -8.16
N GLY A 542 5.77 21.36 -8.04
CA GLY A 542 4.86 20.85 -9.08
C GLY A 542 4.41 19.41 -8.74
N PRO A 543 4.21 18.53 -9.73
CA PRO A 543 3.67 17.20 -9.46
C PRO A 543 4.65 16.33 -8.66
N PRO A 544 4.16 15.45 -7.77
CA PRO A 544 5.00 14.57 -6.96
C PRO A 544 5.95 13.71 -7.80
N ILE A 545 7.22 13.68 -7.40
CA ILE A 545 8.21 12.73 -7.91
C ILE A 545 7.84 11.33 -7.39
N ARG A 546 7.87 10.31 -8.26
CA ARG A 546 7.59 8.91 -7.89
C ARG A 546 8.81 8.01 -8.12
N GLN A 547 8.79 6.84 -7.51
CA GLN A 547 9.75 5.76 -7.78
C GLN A 547 9.85 5.46 -9.29
N HIS A 548 11.03 5.05 -9.75
CA HIS A 548 11.42 4.86 -11.15
C HIS A 548 11.37 6.12 -12.05
N THR A 549 11.06 7.31 -11.51
CA THR A 549 11.19 8.57 -12.26
C THR A 549 12.63 8.75 -12.75
N ARG A 550 12.81 9.05 -14.04
CA ARG A 550 14.13 9.34 -14.61
C ARG A 550 14.66 10.67 -14.10
N ILE A 551 15.93 10.68 -13.70
CA ILE A 551 16.68 11.89 -13.34
C ILE A 551 17.58 12.23 -14.53
N LEU A 552 17.44 13.43 -15.06
CA LEU A 552 18.14 13.93 -16.24
C LEU A 552 19.05 15.10 -15.87
N ASP A 553 20.14 15.30 -16.64
CA ASP A 553 20.91 16.54 -16.59
C ASP A 553 20.21 17.69 -17.34
N LEU A 554 20.89 18.84 -17.45
CA LEU A 554 20.38 20.02 -18.15
C LEU A 554 20.32 19.83 -19.67
N GLU A 555 21.08 18.87 -20.21
CA GLU A 555 21.05 18.45 -21.61
C GLU A 555 19.97 17.38 -21.89
N GLY A 556 19.20 16.96 -20.88
CA GLY A 556 18.13 15.98 -21.00
C GLY A 556 18.59 14.51 -21.07
N ARG A 557 19.86 14.22 -20.78
CA ARG A 557 20.42 12.86 -20.74
C ARG A 557 20.13 12.23 -19.38
N THR A 558 19.77 10.95 -19.35
CA THR A 558 19.57 10.24 -18.07
C THR A 558 20.89 10.14 -17.30
N VAL A 559 20.89 10.66 -16.07
CA VAL A 559 22.01 10.59 -15.11
C VAL A 559 21.68 9.75 -13.88
N GLY A 560 20.43 9.31 -13.73
CA GLY A 560 20.00 8.46 -12.63
C GLY A 560 18.52 8.15 -12.61
N THR A 561 18.07 7.52 -11.52
CA THR A 561 16.69 7.08 -11.30
C THR A 561 16.27 7.30 -9.85
N VAL A 562 15.03 7.70 -9.64
CA VAL A 562 14.40 7.86 -8.32
C VAL A 562 14.03 6.50 -7.71
N THR A 563 14.36 6.31 -6.45
CA THR A 563 14.07 5.11 -5.64
C THR A 563 12.86 5.28 -4.72
N SER A 564 12.72 6.46 -4.12
CA SER A 564 11.58 6.81 -3.25
C SER A 564 11.13 8.23 -3.54
N GLY A 565 9.82 8.53 -3.47
CA GLY A 565 9.33 9.87 -3.75
C GLY A 565 7.92 10.16 -3.23
N CYS A 566 7.82 11.17 -2.37
CA CYS A 566 6.54 11.70 -1.90
C CYS A 566 6.66 13.20 -1.56
N PRO A 567 5.54 13.94 -1.51
CA PRO A 567 5.56 15.30 -0.97
C PRO A 567 5.80 15.33 0.53
N SER A 568 6.59 16.30 0.96
CA SER A 568 6.95 16.58 2.35
C SER A 568 5.93 17.54 2.97
N PRO A 569 5.17 17.10 3.99
CA PRO A 569 4.28 17.99 4.74
C PRO A 569 5.03 19.10 5.46
N CYS A 570 6.24 18.84 5.98
CA CYS A 570 7.03 19.86 6.69
C CYS A 570 7.59 20.95 5.76
N LEU A 571 7.97 20.59 4.53
CA LEU A 571 8.67 21.49 3.60
C LEU A 571 7.77 22.08 2.51
N GLN A 572 6.52 21.61 2.40
CA GLN A 572 5.54 22.02 1.38
C GLN A 572 6.10 21.92 -0.05
N LYS A 573 6.89 20.86 -0.29
CA LYS A 573 7.65 20.57 -1.52
C LYS A 573 7.67 19.07 -1.77
N ASN A 574 8.00 18.67 -2.99
CA ASN A 574 8.28 17.27 -3.30
C ASN A 574 9.68 16.91 -2.83
N ILE A 575 9.83 15.75 -2.17
CA ILE A 575 11.12 15.17 -1.83
C ILE A 575 11.25 13.78 -2.44
N ALA A 576 12.48 13.39 -2.76
CA ALA A 576 12.77 12.07 -3.30
C ALA A 576 14.18 11.61 -2.98
N MET A 577 14.39 10.31 -2.94
CA MET A 577 15.72 9.70 -3.00
C MET A 577 15.94 9.11 -4.39
N GLY A 578 17.20 9.05 -4.82
CA GLY A 578 17.56 8.36 -6.05
C GLY A 578 19.06 8.22 -6.20
N TYR A 579 19.48 7.33 -7.09
CA TYR A 579 20.88 7.16 -7.46
C TYR A 579 21.18 7.98 -8.71
N ILE A 580 22.18 8.85 -8.64
CA ILE A 580 22.73 9.59 -9.78
C ILE A 580 24.23 9.34 -9.92
N LYS A 581 24.79 9.54 -11.12
CA LYS A 581 26.25 9.53 -11.32
C LYS A 581 26.92 10.51 -10.35
N SER A 582 28.04 10.11 -9.76
CA SER A 582 28.71 10.85 -8.68
C SER A 582 29.15 12.27 -9.06
N GLU A 583 29.41 12.53 -10.36
CA GLU A 583 29.71 13.87 -10.90
C GLU A 583 28.58 14.89 -10.69
N HIS A 584 27.32 14.44 -10.60
CA HIS A 584 26.15 15.28 -10.31
C HIS A 584 25.75 15.27 -8.82
N SER A 585 26.45 14.53 -7.96
CA SER A 585 26.04 14.29 -6.56
C SER A 585 26.30 15.42 -5.56
N LYS A 586 26.78 16.58 -6.04
CA LYS A 586 27.02 17.76 -5.20
C LYS A 586 25.67 18.39 -4.81
N VAL A 587 25.52 18.76 -3.54
CA VAL A 587 24.37 19.56 -3.06
C VAL A 587 24.26 20.86 -3.87
N ASP A 588 23.03 21.31 -4.09
CA ASP A 588 22.62 22.45 -4.93
C ASP A 588 22.83 22.26 -6.44
N THR A 589 23.17 21.05 -6.90
CA THR A 589 23.17 20.72 -8.34
C THR A 589 21.75 20.74 -8.88
N VAL A 590 21.51 21.53 -9.93
CA VAL A 590 20.24 21.55 -10.67
C VAL A 590 20.18 20.35 -11.60
N LEU A 591 19.08 19.60 -11.53
CA LEU A 591 18.76 18.45 -12.37
C LEU A 591 17.31 18.58 -12.85
N THR A 592 16.90 17.67 -13.73
CA THR A 592 15.52 17.55 -14.21
C THR A 592 14.95 16.20 -13.80
N VAL A 593 13.66 16.15 -13.45
CA VAL A 593 12.91 14.91 -13.24
C VAL A 593 11.75 14.83 -14.23
N GLU A 594 11.59 13.66 -14.86
CA GLU A 594 10.52 13.44 -15.85
C GLU A 594 9.26 12.87 -15.19
N VAL A 595 8.31 13.74 -14.83
CA VAL A 595 7.05 13.34 -14.21
C VAL A 595 5.95 13.41 -15.26
N ARG A 596 5.26 12.29 -15.52
CA ARG A 596 4.16 12.19 -16.52
C ARG A 596 4.56 12.72 -17.91
N LYS A 597 5.76 12.33 -18.40
CA LYS A 597 6.37 12.77 -19.68
C LYS A 597 6.62 14.28 -19.79
N LYS A 598 6.66 15.00 -18.66
CA LYS A 598 7.02 16.42 -18.58
C LYS A 598 8.22 16.61 -17.68
N ASN A 599 9.10 17.53 -18.07
CA ASN A 599 10.34 17.83 -17.36
C ASN A 599 10.10 18.91 -16.30
N TYR A 600 10.48 18.62 -15.05
CA TYR A 600 10.42 19.56 -13.93
C TYR A 600 11.80 19.72 -13.30
N SER A 601 12.15 20.94 -12.89
CA SER A 601 13.42 21.20 -12.20
C SER A 601 13.43 20.53 -10.83
N ALA A 602 14.54 19.89 -10.50
CA ALA A 602 14.85 19.38 -9.17
C ALA A 602 16.22 19.87 -8.72
N LEU A 603 16.43 19.94 -7.41
CA LEU A 603 17.72 20.28 -6.78
C LEU A 603 18.22 19.08 -5.99
N VAL A 604 19.50 18.75 -6.13
CA VAL A 604 20.19 17.82 -5.23
C VAL A 604 20.26 18.46 -3.84
N SER A 605 19.56 17.87 -2.88
CA SER A 605 19.48 18.38 -1.51
C SER A 605 20.31 17.53 -0.55
N LYS A 606 20.76 18.17 0.53
CA LYS A 606 21.35 17.47 1.67
C LYS A 606 20.26 16.65 2.37
N MET A 607 20.61 15.44 2.79
CA MET A 607 19.80 14.64 3.71
C MET A 607 20.41 14.70 5.13
N PRO A 608 19.59 14.68 6.20
CA PRO A 608 18.12 14.67 6.18
C PRO A 608 17.55 15.99 5.63
N PHE A 609 16.37 15.95 5.03
CA PHE A 609 15.70 17.14 4.48
C PHE A 609 15.10 18.02 5.60
N VAL A 610 14.61 17.37 6.65
CA VAL A 610 14.18 18.01 7.91
C VAL A 610 15.21 17.66 9.00
N PRO A 611 15.76 18.61 9.76
CA PRO A 611 16.74 18.32 10.80
C PRO A 611 16.21 17.33 11.84
N THR A 612 17.00 16.28 12.13
CA THR A 612 16.62 15.26 13.13
C THR A 612 16.71 15.80 14.56
N ARG A 613 15.95 15.18 15.47
CA ARG A 613 15.86 15.57 16.88
C ARG A 613 16.31 14.48 17.86
N TYR A 614 17.14 13.54 17.40
CA TYR A 614 17.69 12.46 18.23
C TYR A 614 18.31 12.97 19.53
N TYR A 615 17.87 12.44 20.66
CA TYR A 615 18.38 12.85 21.96
C TYR A 615 19.78 12.27 22.23
N THR A 616 20.74 13.16 22.46
CA THR A 616 22.09 12.81 22.93
C THR A 616 22.33 13.43 24.30
N ILE A 617 23.04 12.70 25.17
CA ILE A 617 23.54 13.27 26.43
C ILE A 617 24.57 14.35 26.08
N LYS A 618 24.45 15.51 26.74
CA LYS A 618 25.36 16.67 26.60
C LYS A 618 26.53 16.59 27.56
#